data_AF-A0A920NXD1-F1
#
_entry.id   AF-A0A920NXD1-F1
#
_cell.length_a   1.000
_cell.length_b   1.000
_cell.length_c   1.000
_cell.angle_alpha   90.00
_cell.angle_beta   90.00
_cell.angle_gamma   90.00
#
_symmetry.space_group_name_H-M   'P 1'
#
loop_
_entity.id
_entity.type
_entity.pdbx_description
1 polymer ?
#
loop_
_entity_poly.entity_id
_entity_poly.type
_entity_poly.pdbx_seq_one_letter_code
_entity_poly.pdbx_strand_id
1 'polypeptide(L)'
;MKETIFLTNELKNLFSSGDFFSIAENIEGEVFRKTANRITKEFTFEGNRYFIKLHYGVGWKEIFKNIFKFRAQQLELLLNGRH
;
A
#
# COMPACT_ATOMS: atom_id res chain seq x y z
N MET A 1 -13.08 -6.35 -7.77
CA MET A 1 -13.07 -4.90 -7.49
C MET A 1 -12.80 -4.18 -8.80
N LYS A 2 -13.51 -3.09 -9.11
CA LYS A 2 -13.21 -2.27 -10.29
C LYS A 2 -12.07 -1.31 -9.92
N GLU A 3 -10.91 -1.50 -10.52
CA GLU A 3 -9.85 -0.51 -10.48
C GLU A 3 -10.26 0.68 -11.33
N THR A 4 -10.45 1.83 -10.70
CA THR A 4 -10.77 3.07 -11.40
C THR A 4 -9.50 3.88 -11.50
N ILE A 5 -9.01 4.07 -12.72
CA ILE A 5 -7.71 4.67 -13.00
C ILE A 5 -7.95 5.99 -13.72
N PHE A 6 -7.52 7.08 -13.09
CA PHE A 6 -7.56 8.42 -13.68
C PHE A 6 -6.13 8.86 -13.95
N LEU A 7 -5.80 9.00 -15.24
CA LEU A 7 -4.48 9.49 -15.68
C LEU A 7 -4.66 10.76 -16.48
N THR A 8 -3.79 11.73 -16.21
CA THR A 8 -3.56 12.85 -17.12
C THR A 8 -2.95 12.32 -18.41
N ASN A 9 -3.14 13.04 -19.52
CA ASN A 9 -2.60 12.61 -20.81
C ASN A 9 -1.07 12.45 -20.80
N GLU A 10 -0.37 13.24 -20.00
CA GLU A 10 1.09 13.16 -19.78
C GLU A 10 1.51 11.81 -19.21
N LEU A 11 0.80 11.32 -18.19
CA LEU A 11 1.15 10.09 -17.49
C LEU A 11 0.64 8.83 -18.20
N LYS A 12 -0.26 8.95 -19.19
CA LYS A 12 -0.75 7.79 -19.93
C LYS A 12 0.40 7.00 -20.56
N ASN A 13 1.36 7.68 -21.17
CA ASN A 13 2.52 7.04 -21.81
C ASN A 13 3.37 6.28 -20.79
N LEU A 14 3.60 6.86 -19.61
CA LEU A 14 4.37 6.24 -18.53
C LEU A 14 3.74 4.94 -18.04
N PHE A 15 2.40 4.85 -18.04
CA PHE A 15 1.66 3.70 -17.55
C PHE A 15 1.01 2.85 -18.66
N SER A 16 1.46 2.98 -19.91
CA SER A 16 0.83 2.31 -21.07
C SER A 16 1.13 0.81 -21.19
N SER A 17 2.17 0.30 -20.52
CA SER A 17 2.80 -0.98 -20.87
C SER A 17 2.79 -2.04 -19.76
N GLY A 18 1.72 -2.14 -18.98
CA GLY A 18 1.55 -3.26 -18.06
C GLY A 18 0.77 -2.93 -16.80
N ASP A 19 1.08 -3.64 -15.73
CA ASP A 19 0.47 -3.42 -14.43
C ASP A 19 0.92 -2.08 -13.81
N PHE A 20 -0.05 -1.22 -13.50
CA PHE A 20 0.19 0.12 -12.96
C PHE A 20 0.98 0.09 -11.66
N PHE A 21 0.72 -0.91 -10.81
CA PHE A 21 1.40 -1.04 -9.53
C PHE A 21 2.87 -1.40 -9.73
N SER A 22 3.14 -2.36 -10.62
CA SER A 22 4.49 -2.77 -10.99
C SER A 22 5.28 -1.61 -11.62
N ILE A 23 4.68 -0.85 -12.53
CA ILE A 23 5.31 0.35 -13.11
C ILE A 23 5.61 1.37 -12.00
N ALA A 24 4.61 1.69 -11.16
CA ALA A 24 4.76 2.62 -10.05
C ALA A 24 5.86 2.22 -9.06
N GLU A 25 6.00 0.93 -8.78
CA GLU A 25 7.03 0.39 -7.88
C GLU A 25 8.44 0.51 -8.49
N ASN A 26 8.57 0.26 -9.79
CA ASN A 26 9.85 0.27 -10.49
C ASN A 26 10.28 1.65 -11.04
N ILE A 27 9.41 2.67 -11.02
CA ILE A 27 9.79 4.04 -11.36
C ILE A 27 10.99 4.48 -10.53
N GLU A 28 12.05 4.89 -11.21
CA GLU A 28 13.24 5.50 -10.63
C GLU A 28 12.90 6.86 -10.03
N GLY A 29 13.36 7.11 -8.81
CA GLY A 29 13.03 8.33 -8.08
C GLY A 29 13.54 8.30 -6.64
N GLU A 30 13.55 9.46 -6.02
CA GLU A 30 13.99 9.61 -4.63
C GLU A 30 12.90 9.16 -3.67
N VAL A 31 13.25 8.28 -2.73
CA VAL A 31 12.32 7.81 -1.70
C VAL A 31 12.25 8.84 -0.58
N PHE A 32 11.21 9.67 -0.59
CA PHE A 32 10.97 10.66 0.46
C PHE A 32 10.57 10.01 1.81
N ARG A 33 9.82 8.90 1.76
CA ARG A 33 9.41 8.15 2.96
C ARG A 33 9.11 6.69 2.64
N LYS A 34 9.60 5.78 3.48
CA LYS A 34 9.27 4.34 3.44
C LYS A 34 8.83 3.84 4.82
N THR A 35 7.72 3.13 4.84
CA THR A 35 7.18 2.42 6.01
C THR A 35 6.78 1.00 5.58
N ALA A 36 6.42 0.13 6.52
CA ALA A 36 6.06 -1.26 6.23
C ALA A 36 4.99 -1.39 5.11
N ASN A 37 4.00 -0.49 5.09
CA ASN A 37 2.84 -0.59 4.20
C ASN A 37 2.68 0.62 3.26
N ARG A 38 3.66 1.55 3.23
CA ARG A 38 3.56 2.77 2.43
C ARG A 38 4.91 3.27 1.97
N ILE A 39 5.00 3.63 0.70
CA ILE A 39 6.16 4.30 0.11
C ILE A 39 5.71 5.60 -0.56
N THR A 40 6.48 6.65 -0.39
CA THR A 40 6.33 7.91 -1.14
C THR A 40 7.63 8.18 -1.88
N LYS A 41 7.55 8.28 -3.21
CA LYS A 41 8.69 8.60 -4.08
C LYS A 41 8.41 9.90 -4.83
N GLU A 42 9.44 10.69 -5.03
CA GLU A 42 9.46 11.77 -6.01
C GLU A 42 10.17 11.26 -7.27
N PHE A 43 9.59 11.52 -8.44
CA PHE A 43 10.23 11.21 -9.72
C PHE A 43 10.03 12.35 -10.70
N THR A 44 10.92 12.44 -11.68
CA THR A 44 10.81 13.40 -12.77
C THR A 44 10.42 12.67 -14.04
N PHE A 45 9.42 13.18 -14.75
CA PHE A 45 8.99 12.64 -16.04
C PHE A 45 8.70 13.81 -16.99
N GLU A 46 9.25 13.76 -18.19
CA GLU A 46 9.13 14.83 -19.21
C GLU A 46 9.44 16.25 -18.66
N GLY A 47 10.41 16.36 -17.75
CA GLY A 47 10.83 17.64 -17.14
C GLY A 47 9.94 18.13 -15.99
N ASN A 48 8.85 17.43 -15.67
CA ASN A 48 7.96 17.74 -14.56
C ASN A 48 8.24 16.82 -13.35
N ARG A 49 8.12 17.38 -12.15
CA ARG A 49 8.26 16.63 -10.89
C ARG A 49 6.90 16.11 -10.41
N TYR A 50 6.85 14.83 -10.08
CA TYR A 50 5.65 14.15 -9.61
C TYR A 50 5.95 13.39 -8.31
N PHE A 51 4.92 13.28 -7.46
CA PHE A 51 4.97 12.44 -6.26
C PHE A 51 4.06 11.23 -6.42
N ILE A 52 4.61 10.05 -6.21
CA ILE A 52 3.84 8.80 -6.19
C ILE A 52 3.76 8.25 -4.77
N LYS A 53 2.55 7.86 -4.36
CA LYS A 53 2.26 7.29 -3.05
C LYS A 53 1.73 5.88 -3.23
N LEU A 54 2.54 4.90 -2.86
CA LEU A 54 2.22 3.48 -2.93
C LEU A 54 1.70 3.01 -1.57
N HIS A 55 0.53 2.38 -1.57
CA HIS A 55 -0.07 1.76 -0.39
C HIS A 55 -0.06 0.25 -0.57
N TYR A 56 0.69 -0.44 0.28
CA TYR A 56 0.76 -1.89 0.32
C TYR A 56 -0.24 -2.40 1.36
N GLY A 57 -0.80 -3.59 1.14
CA GLY A 57 -1.63 -4.24 2.14
C GLY A 57 -0.87 -4.47 3.45
N VAL A 58 -1.60 -4.57 4.56
CA VAL A 58 -1.04 -5.13 5.80
C VAL A 58 -0.56 -6.55 5.51
N GLY A 59 0.72 -6.84 5.82
CA GLY A 59 1.27 -8.17 5.59
C GLY A 59 0.44 -9.24 6.29
N TRP A 60 0.29 -10.42 5.67
CA TRP A 60 -0.49 -11.53 6.22
C TRP A 60 -0.14 -11.85 7.68
N LYS A 61 1.12 -11.71 8.06
CA LYS A 61 1.60 -11.89 9.44
C LYS A 61 0.89 -10.97 10.45
N GLU A 62 0.61 -9.73 10.07
CA GLU A 62 -0.06 -8.75 10.93
C GLU A 62 -1.57 -9.02 11.03
N ILE A 63 -2.17 -9.47 9.93
CA ILE A 63 -3.55 -9.95 9.90
C ILE A 63 -3.71 -11.16 10.84
N PHE A 64 -2.87 -12.19 10.70
CA PHE A 64 -2.89 -13.36 11.57
C PHE A 64 -2.65 -12.97 13.04
N LYS A 65 -1.67 -12.11 13.32
CA LYS A 65 -1.40 -11.62 14.68
C LYS A 65 -2.64 -10.95 15.30
N ASN A 66 -3.33 -10.10 14.55
CA ASN A 66 -4.55 -9.44 15.06
C ASN A 66 -5.70 -10.43 15.26
N ILE A 67 -5.86 -11.42 14.37
CA ILE A 67 -6.88 -12.48 14.54
C ILE A 67 -6.58 -13.32 15.79
N PHE A 68 -5.33 -13.75 16.01
CA PHE A 68 -4.95 -14.51 17.20
C PHE A 68 -5.08 -13.69 18.48
N LYS A 69 -4.69 -12.42 18.45
CA LYS A 69 -4.84 -11.51 19.60
C LYS A 69 -6.32 -11.30 19.96
N PHE A 70 -7.19 -11.15 18.95
CA PHE A 70 -8.63 -11.04 19.18
C PHE A 70 -9.22 -12.33 19.77
N ARG A 71 -8.81 -13.51 19.28
CA ARG A 71 -9.23 -14.81 19.85
C ARG A 71 -8.79 -14.97 21.31
N ALA A 72 -7.56 -14.56 21.64
CA ALA A 72 -7.05 -14.62 23.01
C ALA A 72 -7.83 -13.69 23.95
N GLN A 73 -8.09 -12.44 23.52
CA GLN A 73 -8.89 -11.47 24.28
C GLN A 73 -10.33 -11.96 24.49
N GLN A 74 -10.94 -12.57 23.48
CA GLN A 74 -12.29 -13.14 23.60
C GLN A 74 -12.32 -14.31 24.59
N LEU A 75 -11.29 -15.17 24.60
CA LEU A 75 -11.18 -16.26 25.57
C LEU A 75 -11.01 -15.75 27.00
N GLU A 76 -10.19 -14.73 27.20
CA GLU A 76 -9.95 -14.10 28.50
C GLU A 76 -11.23 -13.46 29.05
N LEU A 77 -12.01 -12.78 28.20
CA LEU A 77 -13.34 -12.26 28.57
C LEU A 77 -14.33 -13.37 28.96
N LEU A 78 -14.32 -14.51 28.25
CA LEU A 78 -15.18 -15.66 28.57
C LEU A 78 -14.75 -16.38 29.85
N LEU A 79 -13.46 -16.39 30.18
CA LEU A 79 -12.94 -17.01 31.40
C LEU A 79 -13.11 -16.10 32.63
N ASN A 80 -12.94 -14.78 32.47
CA ASN A 80 -13.07 -13.80 33.56
C ASN A 80 -14.51 -13.29 33.77
N GLY A 81 -15.41 -13.47 32.80
CA GLY A 81 -16.84 -13.13 32.89
C GLY A 81 -17.73 -14.20 33.53
N ARG A 82 -17.16 -15.25 34.12
CA ARG A 82 -17.88 -16.29 34.89
C ARG A 82 -17.87 -16.06 36.40
N HIS A 83 -17.87 -14.79 36.81
CA HIS A 83 -18.14 -14.36 38.18
C HIS A 83 -19.33 -13.41 38.21
#